data_AF-A0A1C6IP34-F1
#
_entry.id   AF-A0A1C6IP34-F1
#
_cell.length_a   1.000
_cell.length_b   1.000
_cell.length_c   1.000
_cell.angle_alpha   90.00
_cell.angle_beta   90.00
_cell.angle_gamma   90.00
#
_symmetry.space_group_name_H-M   'P 1'
#
loop_
_entity.id
_entity.type
_entity.pdbx_description
1 polymer ?
#
loop_
_entity_poly.entity_id
_entity_poly.type
_entity_poly.pdbx_seq_one_letter_code
_entity_poly.pdbx_strand_id
1 'polypeptide(L)'
;MPRKTTTNIAKEESVSAPVVEADFSNKSSKVNENRVSSQEPLTDGTEIEIVSLIPFVSYKDSKNGEYYAWDNVGDIEILTFETLKNMWRNHKTYFRNLWLKPMDNRVIEKFGLSKIYDTYEYLMDSSSYTKENIENICSQISKMDNSLKTTVIYKIKEMVANDKIESVSVIKTLENKFKVELI
;
A
#
# COMPACT_ATOMS: atom_id res chain seq x y z
N MET A 1 -39.27 -6.96 7.71
CA MET A 1 -40.07 -6.14 6.77
C MET A 1 -41.35 -5.73 7.48
N PRO A 2 -41.81 -4.48 7.31
CA PRO A 2 -42.72 -4.20 6.20
C PRO A 2 -42.26 -3.04 5.31
N ARG A 3 -42.63 -3.17 4.03
CA ARG A 3 -42.39 -2.23 2.93
C ARG A 3 -43.38 -1.06 3.01
N LYS A 4 -42.94 0.13 2.58
CA LYS A 4 -43.84 1.16 2.04
C LYS A 4 -43.31 1.59 0.67
N THR A 5 -44.18 1.47 -0.32
CA THR A 5 -44.05 1.93 -1.72
C THR A 5 -45.14 2.96 -1.97
N THR A 6 -44.81 4.08 -2.61
CA THR A 6 -45.65 4.97 -3.47
C THR A 6 -44.68 6.08 -3.96
N THR A 7 -44.12 6.06 -5.18
CA THR A 7 -44.63 6.37 -6.53
C THR A 7 -44.81 7.88 -6.84
N ASN A 8 -43.83 8.40 -7.60
CA ASN A 8 -43.81 9.35 -8.74
C ASN A 8 -44.52 10.73 -8.71
N ILE A 9 -43.84 11.77 -9.22
CA ILE A 9 -44.04 12.34 -10.59
C ILE A 9 -42.90 13.33 -10.93
N ALA A 10 -42.48 13.28 -12.19
CA ALA A 10 -41.38 13.98 -12.85
C ALA A 10 -41.64 15.46 -13.16
N LYS A 11 -40.55 16.22 -13.36
CA LYS A 11 -40.47 17.26 -14.39
C LYS A 11 -39.05 17.34 -14.93
N GLU A 12 -38.93 17.14 -16.24
CA GLU A 12 -37.73 17.25 -17.05
C GLU A 12 -37.35 18.73 -17.22
N GLU A 13 -36.05 19.03 -17.15
CA GLU A 13 -35.43 20.01 -18.04
C GLU A 13 -33.94 19.66 -18.23
N SER A 14 -33.56 19.62 -19.50
CA SER A 14 -32.30 19.14 -20.08
C SER A 14 -31.17 20.16 -19.99
N VAL A 15 -29.97 19.76 -19.55
CA VAL A 15 -28.70 20.34 -20.03
C VAL A 15 -27.60 19.25 -20.06
N SER A 16 -26.84 19.32 -21.15
CA SER A 16 -25.81 18.45 -21.71
C SER A 16 -24.65 18.02 -20.80
N ALA A 17 -24.07 16.86 -21.16
CA ALA A 17 -22.92 16.18 -20.56
C ALA A 17 -21.59 17.00 -20.60
N PRO A 18 -20.53 16.58 -19.87
CA PRO A 18 -19.74 15.44 -20.35
C PRO A 18 -19.30 14.43 -19.27
N VAL A 19 -18.93 13.28 -19.80
CA VAL A 19 -18.23 12.13 -19.24
C VAL A 19 -17.11 12.54 -18.27
N VAL A 20 -17.16 12.03 -17.04
CA VAL A 20 -16.02 12.08 -16.11
C VAL A 20 -15.17 10.82 -16.33
N GLU A 21 -14.19 10.95 -17.23
CA GLU A 21 -12.98 10.14 -17.17
C GLU A 21 -12.29 10.43 -15.83
N ALA A 22 -12.13 9.40 -15.00
CA ALA A 22 -11.32 9.49 -13.81
C ALA A 22 -9.85 9.43 -14.23
N ASP A 23 -9.31 10.58 -14.61
CA ASP A 23 -7.89 10.83 -14.83
C ASP A 23 -7.13 10.59 -13.51
N PHE A 24 -6.36 9.49 -13.44
CA PHE A 24 -5.29 9.31 -12.47
C PHE A 24 -4.09 10.21 -12.88
N SER A 25 -4.25 11.52 -12.77
CA SER A 25 -3.14 12.45 -12.97
C SER A 25 -2.25 12.47 -11.72
N ASN A 26 -1.14 11.73 -11.82
CA ASN A 26 0.17 12.04 -11.26
C ASN A 26 0.22 12.96 -10.02
N LYS A 27 0.13 12.37 -8.84
CA LYS A 27 0.81 12.92 -7.65
C LYS A 27 2.21 12.33 -7.60
N SER A 28 3.12 12.94 -8.38
CA SER A 28 4.56 12.78 -8.20
C SER A 28 4.88 13.15 -6.75
N SER A 29 5.05 12.14 -5.91
CA SER A 29 5.51 12.32 -4.54
C SER A 29 7.00 12.57 -4.64
N LYS A 30 7.39 13.84 -4.54
CA LYS A 30 8.77 14.27 -4.34
C LYS A 30 9.39 13.40 -3.25
N VAL A 31 10.49 12.75 -3.62
CA VAL A 31 11.51 12.18 -2.75
C VAL A 31 11.79 13.18 -1.63
N ASN A 32 11.39 12.84 -0.40
CA ASN A 32 11.73 13.61 0.79
C ASN A 32 12.98 13.00 1.42
N GLU A 33 14.09 13.03 0.67
CA GLU A 33 15.42 13.00 1.28
C GLU A 33 15.58 14.33 2.01
N ASN A 34 15.24 14.36 3.30
CA ASN A 34 15.66 15.46 4.16
C ASN A 34 16.40 14.93 5.38
N ARG A 35 17.70 15.22 5.34
CA ARG A 35 18.70 15.22 6.42
C ARG A 35 18.10 15.58 7.77
N VAL A 36 18.48 14.81 8.80
CA VAL A 36 18.51 15.13 10.24
C VAL A 36 17.86 16.47 10.59
N SER A 37 16.53 16.47 10.62
CA SER A 37 15.73 17.57 11.15
C SER A 37 15.40 17.24 12.59
N SER A 38 15.35 18.26 13.44
CA SER A 38 14.99 18.25 14.86
C SER A 38 13.58 17.68 15.08
N GLN A 39 13.37 16.40 14.79
CA GLN A 39 12.08 15.76 14.98
C GLN A 39 11.90 15.56 16.48
N GLU A 40 10.76 16.05 16.99
CA GLU A 40 10.36 15.80 18.36
C GLU A 40 10.45 14.29 18.68
N PRO A 41 10.78 13.90 19.92
CA PRO A 41 10.84 12.48 20.25
C PRO A 41 9.46 11.83 20.08
N LEU A 42 9.45 10.58 19.58
CA LEU A 42 8.21 9.77 19.54
C LEU A 42 7.70 9.55 20.98
N THR A 43 6.58 10.20 21.30
CA THR A 43 5.86 10.01 22.56
C THR A 43 4.70 9.05 22.38
N ASP A 44 4.18 8.49 23.46
CA ASP A 44 3.13 7.47 23.40
C ASP A 44 1.83 7.99 22.78
N GLY A 45 1.52 9.28 22.98
CA GLY A 45 0.36 9.95 22.36
C GLY A 45 0.60 10.50 20.96
N THR A 46 1.77 10.28 20.36
CA THR A 46 2.04 10.73 18.98
C THR A 46 1.15 9.95 18.01
N GLU A 47 0.27 10.65 17.30
CA GLU A 47 -0.57 10.09 16.24
C GLU A 47 0.25 9.85 14.97
N ILE A 48 0.08 8.67 14.38
CA ILE A 48 0.85 8.22 13.22
C ILE A 48 -0.14 7.62 12.22
N GLU A 49 -0.07 8.10 10.98
CA GLU A 49 -0.79 7.51 9.86
C GLU A 49 -0.18 6.15 9.49
N ILE A 50 -1.04 5.14 9.39
CA ILE A 50 -0.69 3.77 9.02
C ILE A 50 -1.42 3.42 7.74
N VAL A 51 -0.66 3.16 6.68
CA VAL A 51 -1.21 2.75 5.40
C VAL A 51 -1.21 1.23 5.24
N SER A 52 -2.28 0.69 4.66
CA SER A 52 -2.33 -0.74 4.32
C SER A 52 -1.63 -1.03 3.00
N LEU A 53 -0.83 -2.10 2.98
CA LEU A 53 -0.12 -2.59 1.81
C LEU A 53 -0.77 -3.86 1.23
N ILE A 54 -1.76 -4.43 1.92
CA ILE A 54 -2.59 -5.56 1.44
C ILE A 54 -4.07 -5.27 1.79
N PRO A 55 -5.06 -5.88 1.13
CA PRO A 55 -6.46 -5.69 1.49
C PRO A 55 -6.85 -6.50 2.74
N PHE A 56 -7.99 -6.14 3.35
CA PHE A 56 -8.66 -6.86 4.45
C PHE A 56 -7.78 -7.08 5.70
N VAL A 57 -7.07 -6.04 6.11
CA VAL A 57 -6.31 -6.04 7.37
C VAL A 57 -7.20 -5.51 8.48
N SER A 58 -7.20 -6.15 9.64
CA SER A 58 -7.85 -5.58 10.83
C SER A 58 -7.05 -5.85 12.08
N TYR A 59 -7.20 -4.97 13.07
CA TYR A 59 -6.53 -5.07 14.36
C TYR A 59 -7.48 -4.68 15.48
N LYS A 60 -7.45 -5.43 16.58
CA LYS A 60 -8.15 -5.08 17.81
C LYS A 60 -7.12 -4.86 18.91
N ASP A 61 -7.07 -3.66 19.48
CA ASP A 61 -6.18 -3.38 20.60
C ASP A 61 -6.73 -4.06 21.86
N SER A 62 -5.90 -4.89 22.47
CA SER A 62 -6.24 -5.63 23.69
C SER A 62 -6.35 -4.74 24.93
N LYS A 63 -5.77 -3.52 24.92
CA LYS A 63 -5.80 -2.62 26.08
C LYS A 63 -7.11 -1.86 26.22
N ASN A 64 -7.52 -1.16 25.15
CA ASN A 64 -8.70 -0.29 25.16
C ASN A 64 -9.90 -0.89 24.41
N GLY A 65 -9.71 -1.99 23.68
CA GLY A 65 -10.76 -2.67 22.92
C GLY A 65 -11.07 -2.02 21.57
N GLU A 66 -10.33 -0.99 21.17
CA GLU A 66 -10.50 -0.30 19.89
C GLU A 66 -10.23 -1.24 18.72
N TYR A 67 -10.96 -0.99 17.63
CA TYR A 67 -10.90 -1.78 16.42
C TYR A 67 -10.54 -0.89 15.24
N TYR A 68 -9.57 -1.35 14.46
CA TYR A 68 -9.03 -0.69 13.27
C TYR A 68 -9.14 -1.66 12.10
N ALA A 69 -9.54 -1.17 10.93
CA ALA A 69 -9.68 -1.99 9.74
C ALA A 69 -9.26 -1.21 8.49
N TRP A 70 -8.59 -1.92 7.59
CA TRP A 70 -8.20 -1.44 6.27
C TRP A 70 -8.77 -2.42 5.25
N ASP A 71 -9.78 -1.98 4.51
CA ASP A 71 -10.48 -2.85 3.57
C ASP A 71 -9.67 -3.00 2.26
N ASN A 72 -9.01 -1.92 1.84
CA ASN A 72 -8.28 -1.82 0.59
C ASN A 72 -6.79 -1.52 0.80
N VAL A 73 -6.01 -1.83 -0.23
CA VAL A 73 -4.62 -1.37 -0.33
C VAL A 73 -4.61 0.15 -0.44
N GLY A 74 -3.80 0.81 0.39
CA GLY A 74 -3.71 2.27 0.43
C GLY A 74 -4.65 2.94 1.43
N ASP A 75 -5.57 2.21 2.06
CA ASP A 75 -6.37 2.76 3.16
C ASP A 75 -5.45 3.23 4.29
N ILE A 76 -5.85 4.30 4.99
CA ILE A 76 -5.07 4.94 6.06
C ILE A 76 -5.90 4.96 7.33
N GLU A 77 -5.29 4.58 8.44
CA GLU A 77 -5.82 4.74 9.79
C GLU A 77 -4.82 5.48 10.66
N ILE A 78 -5.31 6.24 11.63
CA ILE A 78 -4.47 7.02 12.55
C ILE A 78 -4.41 6.29 13.88
N LEU A 79 -3.20 5.88 14.27
CA LEU A 79 -2.96 5.16 15.52
C LEU A 79 -1.95 5.93 16.37
N THR A 80 -2.10 5.84 17.69
CA THR A 80 -1.08 6.36 18.60
C THR A 80 0.17 5.47 18.56
N PHE A 81 1.34 6.06 18.84
CA PHE A 81 2.58 5.29 18.96
C PHE A 81 2.49 4.22 20.08
N GLU A 82 1.71 4.46 21.13
CA GLU A 82 1.42 3.44 22.13
C GLU A 82 0.74 2.20 21.54
N THR A 83 -0.32 2.40 20.74
CA THR A 83 -1.03 1.32 20.04
C THR A 83 -0.07 0.57 19.11
N LEU A 84 0.79 1.28 18.38
CA LEU A 84 1.79 0.64 17.50
C LEU A 84 2.82 -0.16 18.27
N LYS A 85 3.29 0.31 19.44
CA LYS A 85 4.16 -0.50 20.31
C LYS A 85 3.45 -1.78 20.76
N ASN A 86 2.17 -1.71 21.11
CA ASN A 86 1.40 -2.88 21.52
C ASN A 86 1.24 -3.87 20.34
N MET A 87 0.85 -3.36 19.17
CA MET A 87 0.76 -4.14 17.94
C MET A 87 2.09 -4.80 17.58
N TRP A 88 3.20 -4.06 17.63
CA TRP A 88 4.54 -4.60 17.37
C TRP A 88 4.95 -5.67 18.38
N ARG A 89 4.65 -5.48 19.66
CA ARG A 89 5.01 -6.45 20.70
C ARG A 89 4.28 -7.78 20.51
N ASN A 90 2.98 -7.72 20.23
CA ASN A 90 2.11 -8.90 20.25
C ASN A 90 1.90 -9.52 18.86
N HIS A 91 2.00 -8.73 17.80
CA HIS A 91 1.64 -9.11 16.42
C HIS A 91 2.64 -8.54 15.40
N LYS A 92 3.91 -8.93 15.49
CA LYS A 92 4.98 -8.45 14.60
C LYS A 92 4.69 -8.62 13.09
N THR A 93 3.86 -9.59 12.74
CA THR A 93 3.49 -9.94 11.36
C THR A 93 2.93 -8.75 10.59
N TYR A 94 2.12 -7.88 11.21
CA TYR A 94 1.56 -6.71 10.53
C TYR A 94 2.63 -5.87 9.83
N PHE A 95 3.81 -5.72 10.45
CA PHE A 95 4.88 -4.91 9.90
C PHE A 95 5.97 -5.76 9.22
N ARG A 96 6.32 -6.93 9.77
CA ARG A 96 7.36 -7.81 9.19
C ARG A 96 6.97 -8.40 7.84
N ASN A 97 5.67 -8.68 7.66
CA ASN A 97 5.15 -9.18 6.40
C ASN A 97 4.63 -8.03 5.52
N LEU A 98 4.95 -6.78 5.85
CA LEU A 98 4.54 -5.61 5.06
C LEU A 98 3.02 -5.60 4.81
N TRP A 99 2.21 -5.84 5.85
CA TRP A 99 0.75 -5.66 5.73
C TRP A 99 0.37 -4.20 5.95
N LEU A 100 1.06 -3.56 6.90
CA LEU A 100 0.90 -2.16 7.26
C LEU A 100 2.24 -1.44 7.15
N LYS A 101 2.22 -0.16 6.82
CA LYS A 101 3.38 0.73 6.83
C LYS A 101 3.10 1.99 7.65
N PRO A 102 3.89 2.26 8.71
CA PRO A 102 3.88 3.56 9.34
C PRO A 102 4.41 4.63 8.38
N MET A 103 3.69 5.73 8.23
CA MET A 103 4.11 6.87 7.40
C MET A 103 5.15 7.77 8.10
N ASP A 104 5.54 7.42 9.33
CA ASP A 104 6.61 8.07 10.09
C ASP A 104 7.85 7.17 10.16
N ASN A 105 8.93 7.62 9.52
CA ASN A 105 10.21 6.89 9.47
C ASN A 105 10.81 6.63 10.86
N ARG A 106 10.55 7.49 11.85
CA ARG A 106 11.03 7.27 13.23
C ARG A 106 10.50 5.95 13.80
N VAL A 107 9.28 5.56 13.42
CA VAL A 107 8.66 4.29 13.86
C VAL A 107 9.34 3.12 13.18
N ILE A 108 9.56 3.23 11.86
CA ILE A 108 10.24 2.22 11.05
C ILE A 108 11.64 1.94 11.61
N GLU A 109 12.41 2.99 11.89
CA GLU A 109 13.75 2.89 12.48
C GLU A 109 13.69 2.27 13.88
N LYS A 110 12.80 2.75 14.74
CA LYS A 110 12.66 2.28 16.13
C LYS A 110 12.23 0.81 16.21
N PHE A 111 11.48 0.31 15.22
CA PHE A 111 11.11 -1.10 15.14
C PHE A 111 12.16 -1.96 14.41
N GLY A 112 13.22 -1.35 13.86
CA GLY A 112 14.27 -2.05 13.13
C GLY A 112 13.79 -2.61 11.79
N LEU A 113 12.89 -1.90 11.12
CA LEU A 113 12.20 -2.35 9.91
C LEU A 113 12.70 -1.67 8.63
N SER A 114 13.65 -0.73 8.72
CA SER A 114 14.13 0.07 7.59
C SER A 114 14.43 -0.78 6.36
N LYS A 115 15.29 -1.80 6.49
CA LYS A 115 15.66 -2.68 5.37
C LYS A 115 14.46 -3.36 4.70
N ILE A 116 13.43 -3.75 5.47
CA ILE A 116 12.25 -4.44 4.93
C ILE A 116 11.39 -3.45 4.13
N TYR A 117 11.20 -2.22 4.63
CA TYR A 117 10.47 -1.19 3.89
C TYR A 117 11.27 -0.62 2.72
N ASP A 118 12.59 -0.48 2.81
CA ASP A 118 13.44 -0.07 1.69
C ASP A 118 13.34 -1.09 0.54
N THR A 119 13.32 -2.39 0.88
CA THR A 119 13.13 -3.46 -0.11
C THR A 119 11.75 -3.37 -0.76
N TYR A 120 10.71 -3.05 0.01
CA TYR A 120 9.37 -2.84 -0.54
C TYR A 120 9.32 -1.62 -1.46
N GLU A 121 9.87 -0.49 -1.04
CA GLU A 121 9.95 0.74 -1.85
C GLU A 121 10.70 0.50 -3.16
N TYR A 122 11.82 -0.22 -3.11
CA TYR A 122 12.57 -0.62 -4.30
C TYR A 122 11.72 -1.44 -5.28
N LEU A 123 10.85 -2.33 -4.79
CA LEU A 123 9.93 -3.10 -5.63
C LEU A 123 8.76 -2.28 -6.17
N MET A 124 8.37 -1.20 -5.48
CA MET A 124 7.31 -0.28 -5.90
C MET A 124 7.82 0.82 -6.83
N ASP A 125 9.12 0.90 -7.08
CA ASP A 125 9.73 1.80 -8.06
C ASP A 125 9.91 1.09 -9.40
N SER A 126 9.26 1.60 -10.45
CA SER A 126 9.41 1.06 -11.81
C SER A 126 10.84 1.17 -12.33
N SER A 127 11.61 2.16 -11.86
CA SER A 127 13.01 2.37 -12.29
C SER A 127 13.92 1.20 -11.91
N SER A 128 13.54 0.44 -10.87
CA SER A 128 14.26 -0.74 -10.40
C SER A 128 14.21 -1.91 -11.38
N TYR A 129 13.20 -1.97 -12.26
CA TYR A 129 12.90 -3.11 -13.14
C TYR A 129 13.77 -3.10 -14.40
N THR A 130 15.07 -3.27 -14.21
CA THR A 130 16.06 -3.38 -15.28
C THR A 130 16.46 -4.84 -15.54
N LYS A 131 17.14 -5.12 -16.65
CA LYS A 131 17.63 -6.47 -16.99
C LYS A 131 18.62 -6.99 -15.95
N GLU A 132 19.42 -6.11 -15.37
CA GLU A 132 20.45 -6.43 -14.39
C GLU A 132 19.84 -6.81 -13.03
N ASN A 133 18.72 -6.18 -12.69
CA ASN A 133 18.09 -6.31 -11.37
C ASN A 133 17.00 -7.39 -11.31
N ILE A 134 16.47 -7.83 -12.45
CA ILE A 134 15.24 -8.62 -12.51
C ILE A 134 15.31 -9.95 -11.76
N GLU A 135 16.47 -10.61 -11.76
CA GLU A 135 16.65 -11.86 -11.02
C GLU A 135 16.61 -11.64 -9.50
N ASN A 136 17.21 -10.54 -9.02
CA ASN A 136 17.12 -10.16 -7.62
C ASN A 136 15.67 -9.81 -7.24
N ILE A 137 14.99 -9.00 -8.05
CA ILE A 137 13.56 -8.67 -7.86
C ILE A 137 12.71 -9.93 -7.76
N CYS A 138 12.88 -10.88 -8.69
CA CYS A 138 12.18 -12.16 -8.68
C CYS A 138 12.43 -12.95 -7.38
N SER A 139 13.66 -12.93 -6.88
CA SER A 139 14.04 -13.58 -5.62
C SER A 139 13.38 -12.91 -4.40
N GLN A 140 13.33 -11.58 -4.36
CA GLN A 140 12.68 -10.83 -3.29
C GLN A 140 11.18 -11.15 -3.23
N ILE A 141 10.48 -11.03 -4.37
CA ILE A 141 9.04 -11.30 -4.47
C ILE A 141 8.72 -12.75 -4.10
N SER A 142 9.59 -13.71 -4.47
CA SER A 142 9.38 -15.13 -4.16
C SER A 142 9.33 -15.41 -2.65
N LYS A 143 10.06 -14.63 -1.83
CA LYS A 143 10.17 -14.78 -0.37
C LYS A 143 9.00 -14.15 0.40
N MET A 144 8.17 -13.36 -0.27
CA MET A 144 7.02 -12.70 0.34
C MET A 144 5.88 -13.68 0.64
N ASP A 145 5.04 -13.32 1.62
CA ASP A 145 3.78 -14.01 1.83
C ASP A 145 2.85 -13.81 0.62
N ASN A 146 1.84 -14.68 0.51
CA ASN A 146 0.98 -14.73 -0.67
C ASN A 146 0.16 -13.44 -0.84
N SER A 147 -0.30 -12.81 0.24
CA SER A 147 -1.12 -11.60 0.16
C SER A 147 -0.30 -10.43 -0.37
N LEU A 148 0.91 -10.24 0.18
CA LEU A 148 1.83 -9.23 -0.31
C LEU A 148 2.27 -9.51 -1.75
N LYS A 149 2.63 -10.76 -2.07
CA LYS A 149 3.03 -11.18 -3.42
C LYS A 149 1.96 -10.84 -4.46
N THR A 150 0.69 -11.13 -4.18
CA THR A 150 -0.43 -10.78 -5.06
C THR A 150 -0.51 -9.27 -5.27
N THR A 151 -0.38 -8.48 -4.21
CA THR A 151 -0.43 -7.02 -4.30
C THR A 151 0.73 -6.45 -5.11
N VAL A 152 1.95 -6.98 -4.91
CA VAL A 152 3.12 -6.59 -5.69
C VAL A 152 2.97 -6.95 -7.16
N ILE A 153 2.47 -8.16 -7.48
CA ILE A 153 2.20 -8.58 -8.87
C ILE A 153 1.15 -7.68 -9.51
N TYR A 154 0.08 -7.34 -8.79
CA TYR A 154 -0.93 -6.40 -9.28
C TYR A 154 -0.30 -5.04 -9.60
N LYS A 155 0.57 -4.53 -8.73
CA LYS A 155 1.27 -3.28 -8.97
C LYS A 155 2.21 -3.34 -10.17
N ILE A 156 2.93 -4.44 -10.35
CA ILE A 156 3.77 -4.69 -11.53
C ILE A 156 2.92 -4.67 -12.80
N LYS A 157 1.75 -5.32 -12.79
CA LYS A 157 0.83 -5.31 -13.93
C LYS A 157 0.36 -3.89 -14.25
N GLU A 158 0.03 -3.09 -13.24
CA GLU A 158 -0.31 -1.67 -13.41
C GLU A 158 0.87 -0.86 -14.00
N MET A 159 2.11 -1.14 -13.59
CA MET A 159 3.30 -0.49 -14.15
C MET A 159 3.55 -0.86 -15.61
N VAL A 160 3.34 -2.12 -15.99
CA VAL A 160 3.44 -2.58 -17.38
C VAL A 160 2.34 -1.95 -18.23
N ALA A 161 1.09 -1.94 -17.76
CA ALA A 161 -0.04 -1.37 -18.48
C ALA A 161 0.07 0.15 -18.69
N ASN A 162 0.81 0.85 -17.84
CA ASN A 162 1.08 2.29 -17.94
C ASN A 162 2.44 2.62 -18.59
N ASP A 163 3.04 1.67 -19.32
CA ASP A 163 4.33 1.82 -20.01
C ASP A 163 5.50 2.25 -19.10
N LYS A 164 5.43 1.98 -17.79
CA LYS A 164 6.54 2.28 -16.86
C LYS A 164 7.61 1.19 -16.86
N ILE A 165 7.25 -0.03 -17.27
CA ILE A 165 8.17 -1.15 -17.49
C ILE A 165 8.02 -1.57 -18.94
N GLU A 166 8.88 -1.06 -19.83
CA GLU A 166 8.76 -1.27 -21.28
C GLU A 166 9.59 -2.45 -21.79
N SER A 167 10.58 -2.90 -21.01
CA SER A 167 11.50 -3.94 -21.46
C SER A 167 10.80 -5.29 -21.58
N VAL A 168 10.52 -5.72 -22.81
CA VAL A 168 9.91 -7.02 -23.14
C VAL A 168 10.65 -8.19 -22.49
N SER A 169 11.99 -8.10 -22.37
CA SER A 169 12.78 -9.15 -21.71
C SER A 169 12.49 -9.22 -20.21
N VAL A 170 12.32 -8.07 -19.55
CA VAL A 170 12.00 -8.00 -18.11
C VAL A 170 10.59 -8.53 -17.86
N ILE A 171 9.63 -8.11 -18.68
CA ILE A 171 8.23 -8.56 -18.60
C ILE A 171 8.16 -10.08 -18.75
N LYS A 172 8.77 -10.65 -19.80
CA LYS A 172 8.79 -12.10 -20.02
C LYS A 172 9.43 -12.88 -18.86
N THR A 173 10.48 -12.34 -18.22
CA THR A 173 11.07 -12.98 -17.04
C THR A 173 10.07 -13.04 -15.89
N LEU A 174 9.35 -11.95 -15.62
CA LEU A 174 8.33 -11.89 -14.57
C LEU A 174 7.18 -12.86 -14.83
N GLU A 175 6.63 -12.87 -16.05
CA GLU A 175 5.56 -13.79 -16.46
C GLU A 175 5.98 -15.25 -16.30
N ASN A 176 7.17 -15.60 -16.78
CA ASN A 176 7.68 -16.96 -16.68
C ASN A 176 7.93 -17.39 -15.23
N LYS A 177 8.42 -16.48 -14.38
CA LYS A 177 8.73 -16.74 -12.98
C LYS A 177 7.47 -16.93 -12.14
N PHE A 178 6.49 -16.05 -12.31
CA PHE A 178 5.29 -16.01 -11.47
C PHE A 178 4.08 -16.68 -12.09
N LYS A 179 4.17 -17.15 -13.34
CA LYS A 179 3.08 -17.80 -14.09
C LYS A 179 1.85 -16.90 -14.19
N VAL A 180 2.09 -15.65 -14.56
CA VAL A 180 1.08 -14.60 -14.72
C VAL A 180 1.17 -13.99 -16.11
N GLU A 181 0.07 -13.35 -16.53
CA GLU A 181 -0.04 -12.58 -17.77
C GLU A 181 -0.01 -11.08 -17.43
N LEU A 182 1.04 -10.40 -17.87
CA LEU A 182 1.27 -8.97 -17.63
C LEU A 182 0.89 -8.12 -18.85
N ILE A 183 0.88 -8.71 -20.04
CA ILE A 183 0.47 -8.11 -21.31
C ILE A 183 -0.89 -8.68 -21.72
#